data_AF-A0A1Y4R768-F1
#
_entry.id   AF-A0A1Y4R768-F1
#
_cell.length_a   1.000
_cell.length_b   1.000
_cell.length_c   1.000
_cell.angle_alpha   90.00
_cell.angle_beta   90.00
_cell.angle_gamma   90.00
#
_symmetry.space_group_name_H-M   'P 1'
#
loop_
_entity.id
_entity.type
_entity.pdbx_description
1 polymer ?
#
loop_
_entity_poly.entity_id
_entity_poly.type
_entity_poly.pdbx_seq_one_letter_code
_entity_poly.pdbx_strand_id
1 'polypeptide(L)'
;MEAPIEIKINSQVLEKIIIQSLEQSIPVNKNQKNDSEYLKCVGSKDTMEILGIGKRAFENLVCSHILEPMQMGSGFKIPLWQLEEFQKSYKGMDLSTYEKCVIAKEKVDAATSTKD
;
A
#
# COMPACT_ATOMS: atom_id res chain seq x y z
N MET A 1 -25.33 10.64 -12.03
CA MET A 1 -24.46 11.29 -11.02
C MET A 1 -24.28 10.28 -9.91
N GLU A 2 -23.16 9.57 -9.89
CA GLU A 2 -22.86 8.60 -8.83
C GLU A 2 -22.08 9.31 -7.73
N ALA A 3 -22.50 9.10 -6.48
CA ALA A 3 -21.95 9.76 -5.32
C ALA A 3 -20.51 9.27 -5.03
N PRO A 4 -19.62 10.15 -4.54
CA PRO A 4 -18.26 9.75 -4.18
C PRO A 4 -18.26 8.73 -3.03
N ILE A 5 -17.49 7.66 -3.19
CA ILE A 5 -17.31 6.62 -2.17
C ILE A 5 -16.41 7.17 -1.07
N GLU A 6 -16.96 7.35 0.12
CA GLU A 6 -16.26 7.85 1.29
C GLU A 6 -15.63 6.66 2.05
N ILE A 7 -14.31 6.48 1.94
CA ILE A 7 -13.59 5.41 2.65
C ILE A 7 -13.37 5.85 4.11
N LYS A 8 -14.11 5.25 5.05
CA LYS A 8 -13.92 5.45 6.50
C LYS A 8 -13.15 4.27 7.08
N ILE A 9 -11.96 4.53 7.60
CA ILE A 9 -11.14 3.52 8.29
C ILE A 9 -11.83 3.13 9.60
N ASN A 10 -12.05 1.83 9.80
CA ASN A 10 -12.50 1.30 11.07
C ASN A 10 -11.29 1.09 12.00
N SER A 11 -11.05 2.06 12.87
CA SER A 11 -9.92 2.06 13.81
C SER A 11 -9.87 0.82 14.72
N GLN A 12 -11.03 0.23 15.07
CA GLN A 12 -11.09 -0.95 15.94
C GLN A 12 -10.52 -2.20 15.27
N VAL A 13 -10.64 -2.30 13.94
CA VAL A 13 -10.10 -3.43 13.18
C VAL A 13 -8.57 -3.28 13.04
N LEU A 14 -8.10 -2.06 12.82
CA LEU A 14 -6.68 -1.74 12.74
C LEU A 14 -5.96 -2.11 14.04
N GLU A 15 -6.51 -1.73 15.19
CA GLU A 15 -5.94 -2.04 16.50
C GLU A 15 -5.84 -3.54 16.76
N LYS A 16 -6.86 -4.33 16.38
CA LYS A 16 -6.84 -5.79 16.55
C LYS A 16 -5.75 -6.47 15.73
N ILE A 17 -5.55 -6.03 14.49
CA ILE A 17 -4.53 -6.60 13.60
C ILE A 17 -3.12 -6.29 14.12
N ILE A 18 -2.92 -5.08 14.65
CA ILE A 18 -1.65 -4.67 15.27
C ILE A 18 -1.35 -5.53 16.50
N ILE A 19 -2.33 -5.72 17.39
CA ILE A 19 -2.15 -6.51 18.61
C ILE A 19 -1.85 -7.99 18.29
N GLN A 20 -2.61 -8.61 17.38
CA GLN A 20 -2.37 -10.00 16.97
C GLN A 20 -0.98 -10.21 16.36
N SER A 21 -0.47 -9.23 15.60
CA SER A 21 0.88 -9.29 15.03
C SER A 21 1.98 -9.17 16.09
N LEU A 22 1.73 -8.40 17.15
CA LEU A 22 2.67 -8.23 18.27
C LEU A 22 2.73 -9.47 19.15
N GLU A 23 1.60 -10.14 19.38
CA GLU A 23 1.52 -11.35 20.22
C GLU A 23 2.20 -12.57 19.59
N GLN A 24 2.23 -12.67 18.26
CA GLN A 24 2.89 -13.78 17.55
C GLN A 24 4.43 -13.68 17.52
N SER A 25 5.01 -12.58 18.00
CA SER A 25 6.39 -12.21 17.67
C SER A 25 7.30 -11.93 18.87
N ILE A 26 7.27 -12.69 19.98
CA ILE A 26 8.26 -12.46 21.05
C ILE A 26 8.70 -13.78 21.75
N PRO A 27 10.01 -14.10 21.75
CA PRO A 27 10.82 -13.82 22.94
C PRO A 27 11.75 -12.63 22.73
N VAL A 28 11.81 -11.80 23.77
CA VAL A 28 12.44 -10.47 23.82
C VAL A 28 13.96 -10.56 23.68
N ASN A 29 14.54 -9.86 22.70
CA ASN A 29 15.92 -9.41 22.78
C ASN A 29 15.99 -7.89 22.50
N LYS A 30 16.19 -7.10 23.56
CA LYS A 30 16.15 -5.62 23.59
C LYS A 30 17.41 -4.95 23.02
N ASN A 31 18.09 -5.54 22.04
CA ASN A 31 19.34 -5.00 21.49
C ASN A 31 19.46 -5.13 19.97
N GLN A 32 18.42 -4.81 19.21
CA GLN A 32 18.56 -4.53 17.78
C GLN A 32 17.77 -3.27 17.42
N LYS A 33 18.52 -2.21 17.10
CA LYS A 33 18.02 -0.99 16.50
C LYS A 33 17.42 -1.30 15.11
N ASN A 34 16.15 -0.95 14.92
CA ASN A 34 15.58 -0.21 13.78
C ASN A 34 16.02 -0.49 12.33
N ASP A 35 16.27 -1.74 11.91
CA ASP A 35 16.48 -2.06 10.49
C ASP A 35 15.38 -2.97 9.88
N SER A 36 14.45 -3.49 10.69
CA SER A 36 13.49 -4.52 10.25
C SER A 36 12.15 -4.00 9.73
N GLU A 37 11.81 -2.73 9.93
CA GLU A 37 10.48 -2.21 9.59
C GLU A 37 10.29 -2.04 8.07
N TYR A 38 11.38 -1.76 7.36
CA TYR A 38 11.43 -1.64 5.88
C TYR A 38 11.38 -2.98 5.11
N LEU A 39 11.53 -4.12 5.80
CA LEU A 39 11.53 -5.46 5.19
C LEU A 39 10.18 -6.17 5.26
N LYS A 40 9.18 -5.56 5.89
CA LYS A 40 7.83 -6.13 5.96
C LYS A 40 7.16 -6.00 4.59
N CYS A 41 6.84 -7.14 3.99
CA CYS A 41 6.11 -7.24 2.74
C CYS A 41 4.78 -7.94 2.97
N VAL A 42 3.71 -7.44 2.35
CA VAL A 42 2.35 -7.97 2.46
C VAL A 42 1.91 -8.63 1.16
N GLY A 43 1.03 -9.62 1.27
CA GLY A 43 0.47 -10.29 0.09
C GLY A 43 -0.58 -9.42 -0.61
N SER A 44 -0.91 -9.75 -1.86
CA SER A 44 -1.91 -8.99 -2.63
C SER A 44 -3.27 -8.87 -1.94
N LYS A 45 -3.69 -9.91 -1.20
CA LYS A 45 -4.95 -9.89 -0.45
C LYS A 45 -4.91 -8.83 0.66
N ASP A 46 -3.86 -8.85 1.48
CA ASP A 46 -3.68 -7.90 2.57
C ASP A 46 -3.50 -6.48 2.02
N THR A 47 -2.81 -6.31 0.88
CA THR A 47 -2.72 -5.01 0.21
C THR A 47 -4.10 -4.46 -0.17
N MET A 48 -4.97 -5.29 -0.74
CA MET A 48 -6.33 -4.88 -1.09
C MET A 48 -7.12 -4.45 0.16
N GLU A 49 -6.98 -5.19 1.27
CA GLU A 49 -7.62 -4.88 2.54
C GLU A 49 -7.08 -3.58 3.16
N ILE A 50 -5.74 -3.39 3.17
CA ILE A 50 -5.07 -2.18 3.67
C ILE A 50 -5.50 -0.93 2.91
N LEU A 51 -5.60 -1.03 1.58
CA LEU A 51 -5.98 0.09 0.72
C LEU A 51 -7.51 0.26 0.63
N GLY A 52 -8.29 -0.72 1.09
CA GLY A 52 -9.76 -0.72 0.97
C GLY A 52 -10.24 -0.78 -0.48
N ILE A 53 -9.49 -1.46 -1.36
CA ILE A 53 -9.76 -1.51 -2.80
C ILE A 53 -10.13 -2.91 -3.28
N GLY A 54 -10.94 -2.98 -4.34
CA GLY A 54 -11.25 -4.24 -5.00
C GLY A 54 -10.14 -4.73 -5.93
N LYS A 55 -10.23 -6.01 -6.33
CA LYS A 55 -9.26 -6.69 -7.21
C LYS A 55 -8.93 -5.91 -8.50
N ARG A 56 -9.95 -5.39 -9.18
CA ARG A 56 -9.77 -4.64 -10.44
C ARG A 56 -8.97 -3.34 -10.25
N ALA A 57 -9.20 -2.64 -9.14
CA ALA A 57 -8.45 -1.44 -8.80
C ALA A 57 -6.99 -1.79 -8.47
N PHE A 58 -6.78 -2.85 -7.70
CA PHE A 58 -5.44 -3.39 -7.43
C PHE A 58 -4.69 -3.74 -8.73
N GLU A 59 -5.33 -4.45 -9.66
CA GLU A 59 -4.75 -4.78 -10.97
C GLU A 59 -4.37 -3.51 -11.75
N ASN A 60 -5.23 -2.48 -11.76
CA ASN A 60 -4.90 -1.22 -12.41
C ASN A 60 -3.65 -0.56 -11.80
N LEU A 61 -3.49 -0.57 -10.47
CA LEU A 61 -2.31 -0.02 -9.79
C LEU A 61 -1.03 -0.78 -10.14
N VAL A 62 -1.12 -2.10 -10.26
CA VAL A 62 0.02 -2.94 -10.65
C VAL A 62 0.36 -2.73 -12.13
N CYS A 63 -0.63 -2.80 -13.03
CA CYS A 63 -0.41 -2.61 -14.46
C CYS A 63 0.06 -1.20 -14.83
N SER A 64 -0.26 -0.19 -14.03
CA SER A 64 0.20 1.19 -14.23
C SER A 64 1.56 1.47 -13.58
N HIS A 65 2.21 0.46 -12.98
CA HIS A 65 3.48 0.63 -12.25
C HIS A 65 3.41 1.66 -11.11
N ILE A 66 2.22 1.87 -10.53
CA ILE A 66 2.08 2.62 -9.26
C ILE A 66 2.45 1.72 -8.10
N LEU A 67 2.01 0.45 -8.15
CA LEU A 67 2.47 -0.58 -7.24
C LEU A 67 3.34 -1.57 -7.99
N GLU A 68 4.57 -1.77 -7.52
CA GLU A 68 5.53 -2.73 -8.07
C GLU A 68 5.66 -3.94 -7.13
N PRO A 69 4.81 -4.97 -7.29
CA PRO A 69 4.93 -6.19 -6.52
C PRO A 69 6.24 -6.93 -6.85
N MET A 70 6.91 -7.42 -5.83
CA MET A 70 8.08 -8.28 -5.95
C MET A 70 7.67 -9.75 -5.93
N GLN A 71 8.29 -10.56 -6.80
CA GLN A 71 8.10 -12.01 -6.77
C GLN A 71 8.81 -12.59 -5.54
N MET A 72 8.06 -13.29 -4.68
CA MET A 72 8.59 -14.00 -3.51
C MET A 72 7.99 -15.40 -3.44
N GLY A 73 8.80 -16.40 -3.79
CA GLY A 73 8.37 -17.79 -3.86
C GLY A 73 7.27 -17.99 -4.92
N SER A 74 6.13 -18.53 -4.51
CA SER A 74 4.99 -18.81 -5.40
C SER A 74 4.01 -17.63 -5.54
N GLY A 75 4.32 -16.45 -5.03
CA GLY A 75 3.41 -15.32 -5.03
C GLY A 75 4.09 -13.96 -5.16
N PHE A 76 3.27 -12.93 -5.21
CA PHE A 76 3.69 -11.54 -5.24
C PHE A 76 3.51 -10.91 -3.87
N LYS A 77 4.49 -10.12 -3.46
CA LYS A 77 4.42 -9.32 -2.23
C LYS A 77 4.76 -7.88 -2.52
N ILE A 78 4.13 -6.98 -1.76
CA ILE A 78 4.34 -5.55 -1.87
C ILE A 78 5.02 -5.07 -0.59
N PRO A 79 6.15 -4.34 -0.68
CA PRO A 79 6.76 -3.73 0.48
C PRO A 79 5.82 -2.75 1.17
N LEU A 80 5.83 -2.72 2.51
CA LEU A 80 5.01 -1.74 3.25
C LEU A 80 5.41 -0.29 2.94
N TRP A 81 6.70 0.00 2.77
CA TRP A 81 7.16 1.37 2.44
C TRP A 81 6.50 1.90 1.15
N GLN A 82 6.27 1.02 0.17
CA GLN A 82 5.64 1.39 -1.09
C GLN A 82 4.15 1.67 -0.92
N LEU A 83 3.47 0.98 0.00
CA LEU A 83 2.08 1.30 0.35
C LEU A 83 1.99 2.65 1.08
N GLU A 84 2.94 2.95 1.96
CA GLU A 84 3.00 4.24 2.64
C GLU A 84 3.27 5.39 1.66
N GLU A 85 4.20 5.19 0.73
CA GLU A 85 4.51 6.17 -0.31
C GLU A 85 3.32 6.37 -1.24
N PHE A 86 2.68 5.28 -1.66
CA PHE A 86 1.45 5.33 -2.44
C PHE A 86 0.37 6.17 -1.73
N GLN A 87 0.14 5.93 -0.44
CA GLN A 87 -0.85 6.67 0.34
C GLN A 87 -0.52 8.16 0.47
N LYS A 88 0.77 8.53 0.50
CA LYS A 88 1.21 9.93 0.57
C LYS A 88 1.09 10.62 -0.79
N SER A 89 1.64 10.01 -1.83
CA SER A 89 1.80 10.61 -3.16
C SER A 89 0.49 10.67 -3.95
N TYR A 90 -0.41 9.71 -3.74
CA TYR A 90 -1.66 9.59 -4.49
C TYR A 90 -2.91 9.95 -3.67
N LYS A 91 -2.73 10.59 -2.51
CA LYS A 91 -3.81 10.98 -1.61
C LYS A 91 -4.82 11.88 -2.33
N GLY A 92 -6.09 11.44 -2.37
CA GLY A 92 -7.18 12.22 -2.97
C GLY A 92 -7.21 12.20 -4.50
N MET A 93 -6.37 11.38 -5.15
CA MET A 93 -6.44 11.16 -6.59
C MET A 93 -7.48 10.09 -6.94
N ASP A 94 -8.11 10.24 -8.09
CA ASP A 94 -9.02 9.23 -8.63
C ASP A 94 -8.23 8.15 -9.37
N LEU A 95 -8.24 6.93 -8.83
CA LEU A 95 -7.52 5.76 -9.35
C LEU A 95 -8.47 4.64 -9.77
N SER A 96 -9.71 4.98 -10.12
CA SER A 96 -10.77 4.03 -10.47
C SER A 96 -10.52 3.24 -11.75
N THR A 97 -9.67 3.74 -12.65
CA THR A 97 -9.41 3.16 -13.97
C THR A 97 -7.93 3.19 -14.29
N TYR A 98 -7.48 2.28 -15.16
CA TYR A 98 -6.10 2.23 -15.62
C TYR A 98 -5.61 3.56 -16.20
N GLU A 99 -6.40 4.21 -17.07
CA GLU A 99 -6.05 5.50 -17.68
C GLU A 99 -5.80 6.58 -16.62
N LYS A 100 -6.67 6.64 -15.59
CA LYS A 100 -6.49 7.59 -14.50
C LYS A 100 -5.27 7.26 -13.64
N CYS A 101 -4.95 5.99 -13.44
CA CYS A 101 -3.71 5.59 -12.77
C CYS A 101 -2.48 6.06 -13.55
N VAL A 102 -2.45 5.88 -14.87
CA VAL A 102 -1.34 6.37 -15.72
C VAL A 102 -1.18 7.88 -15.59
N ILE A 103 -2.27 8.65 -15.71
CA ILE A 103 -2.23 10.12 -15.56
C ILE A 103 -1.78 10.52 -14.15
N ALA A 104 -2.24 9.82 -13.11
CA ALA A 104 -1.85 10.10 -11.74
C ALA A 104 -0.34 9.85 -11.53
N LYS A 105 0.17 8.76 -12.09
CA LYS A 105 1.60 8.43 -12.05
C LYS A 105 2.43 9.50 -12.75
N GLU A 106 2.08 9.91 -13.96
CA GLU A 106 2.78 10.98 -14.68
C GLU A 106 2.84 12.28 -13.87
N LYS A 107 1.75 12.65 -13.17
CA LYS A 107 1.72 13.83 -12.31
C LYS A 107 2.65 13.71 -11.10
N VAL A 108 2.66 12.56 -10.44
CA VAL A 108 3.53 12.30 -9.29
C VAL A 108 4.99 12.31 -9.73
N ASP A 109 5.31 11.58 -10.81
CA ASP A 109 6.65 11.46 -11.37
C ASP A 109 7.18 12.85 -11.81
N ALA A 110 6.34 13.67 -12.45
CA ALA A 110 6.69 15.04 -12.82
C ALA A 110 6.94 15.95 -11.60
N ALA A 111 6.14 15.82 -10.53
CA ALA A 111 6.31 16.61 -9.31
C ALA A 111 7.60 16.23 -8.53
N THR A 112 8.03 14.97 -8.62
CA THR A 112 9.33 14.53 -8.07
C THR A 112 10.51 14.95 -8.93
N SER A 113 10.35 15.07 -10.24
CA SER A 113 11.43 15.46 -11.17
C SER A 113 11.83 16.94 -11.10
N THR A 114 10.98 17.81 -10.55
CA THR A 114 11.27 19.26 -10.38
C THR A 114 12.01 19.60 -9.08
N LYS A 115 12.49 18.61 -8.32
CA LYS A 115 13.21 18.82 -7.06
C LYS A 115 14.74 18.69 -7.15
N ASP A 116 15.29 18.55 -8.34
CA ASP A 116 16.74 18.61 -8.60
C ASP A 116 17.19 20.03 -9.01
#